data_AF-A0A843XSA7-F1
#
_entry.id   AF-A0A843XSA7-F1
#
_cell.length_a   1.000
_cell.length_b   1.000
_cell.length_c   1.000
_cell.angle_alpha   90.00
_cell.angle_beta   90.00
_cell.angle_gamma   90.00
#
_symmetry.space_group_name_H-M   'P 1'
#
loop_
_entity.id
_entity.type
_entity.pdbx_description
1 polymer ?
#
loop_
_entity_poly.entity_id
_entity_poly.type
_entity_poly.pdbx_seq_one_letter_code
_entity_poly.pdbx_strand_id
1 'polypeptide(L)'
;MMERFRRMTSPFFKGESDPIMAESCLWETEKIFHAIRCAEEERVTLATYMLQERADVWWSSVLRTQFGDGDMKVAWAEFVRLFRVKYIPEHIQDRMEQEFLTLTQGSMSVLEYEAIFAELSKYAPHIVADERRKVKKFIMGLKPSLRTRLVALGHRSMEEALSAACMQEAEMEVYLEEKRASLKRPASTFQ
;
A
#
# COMPACT_ATOMS: atom_id res chain seq x y z
N MET A 1 -6.91 -22.21 -18.14
CA MET A 1 -7.04 -21.08 -17.20
C MET A 1 -6.00 -21.12 -16.08
N MET A 2 -5.96 -22.21 -15.31
CA MET A 2 -5.01 -22.41 -14.21
C MET A 2 -3.53 -22.26 -14.59
N GLU A 3 -3.08 -22.78 -15.75
CA GLU A 3 -1.68 -22.62 -16.19
C GLU A 3 -1.29 -21.15 -16.48
N ARG A 4 -2.22 -20.37 -17.03
CA ARG A 4 -2.01 -18.93 -17.28
C ARG A 4 -1.94 -18.16 -15.97
N PHE A 5 -2.81 -18.51 -15.02
CA PHE A 5 -2.80 -17.97 -13.67
C PHE A 5 -1.48 -18.27 -12.95
N ARG A 6 -1.04 -19.54 -12.93
CA ARG A 6 0.23 -19.97 -12.31
C ARG A 6 1.48 -19.27 -12.85
N ARG A 7 1.47 -18.90 -14.13
CA ARG A 7 2.58 -18.16 -14.77
C ARG A 7 2.64 -16.69 -14.37
N MET A 8 1.53 -16.12 -13.89
CA MET A 8 1.42 -14.72 -13.49
C MET A 8 1.59 -14.52 -11.97
N THR A 9 1.61 -15.59 -11.19
CA THR A 9 1.59 -15.54 -9.74
C THR A 9 2.97 -15.73 -9.09
N SER A 10 3.40 -14.77 -8.27
CA SER A 10 4.31 -14.95 -7.13
C SER A 10 4.16 -13.74 -6.16
N PRO A 11 4.00 -13.92 -4.83
CA PRO A 11 4.21 -15.14 -4.04
C PRO A 11 2.91 -15.75 -3.48
N PHE A 12 3.04 -17.00 -3.01
CA PHE A 12 2.00 -17.69 -2.25
C PHE A 12 1.77 -17.05 -0.87
N PHE A 13 0.54 -17.08 -0.37
CA PHE A 13 0.21 -16.58 0.96
C PHE A 13 0.19 -17.72 1.98
N LYS A 14 1.15 -17.69 2.91
CA LYS A 14 1.34 -18.75 3.92
C LYS A 14 0.44 -18.62 5.14
N GLY A 15 -0.15 -17.44 5.36
CA GLY A 15 -1.01 -17.17 6.53
C GLY A 15 -0.28 -16.70 7.79
N GLU A 16 1.02 -16.45 7.73
CA GLU A 16 1.85 -15.91 8.84
C GLU A 16 2.25 -14.44 8.63
N SER A 17 1.85 -13.86 7.50
CA SER A 17 2.36 -12.57 7.03
C SER A 17 1.59 -11.38 7.60
N ASP A 18 2.25 -10.22 7.63
CA ASP A 18 1.65 -8.91 7.93
C ASP A 18 0.31 -8.75 7.19
N PRO A 19 -0.74 -8.24 7.85
CA PRO A 19 -2.00 -7.90 7.20
C PRO A 19 -1.87 -7.01 5.95
N ILE A 20 -0.80 -6.20 5.84
CA ILE A 20 -0.43 -5.51 4.60
C ILE A 20 -0.18 -6.51 3.46
N MET A 21 0.60 -7.56 3.71
CA MET A 21 0.88 -8.63 2.75
C MET A 21 -0.39 -9.42 2.42
N ALA A 22 -1.28 -9.62 3.38
CA ALA A 22 -2.58 -10.27 3.15
C ALA A 22 -3.47 -9.44 2.20
N GLU A 23 -3.52 -8.13 2.40
CA GLU A 23 -4.28 -7.22 1.52
C GLU A 23 -3.64 -7.14 0.13
N SER A 24 -2.31 -7.03 0.05
CA SER A 24 -1.57 -7.06 -1.21
C SER A 24 -1.77 -8.37 -1.96
N CYS A 25 -1.87 -9.51 -1.26
CA CYS A 25 -2.19 -10.79 -1.87
C CYS A 25 -3.59 -10.80 -2.51
N LEU A 26 -4.61 -10.29 -1.81
CA LEU A 26 -5.96 -10.15 -2.36
C LEU A 26 -5.97 -9.24 -3.60
N TRP A 27 -5.35 -8.06 -3.48
CA TRP A 27 -5.28 -7.07 -4.57
C TRP A 27 -4.59 -7.62 -5.83
N GLU A 28 -3.43 -8.25 -5.69
CA GLU A 28 -2.72 -8.83 -6.84
C GLU A 28 -3.51 -10.00 -7.45
N THR A 29 -4.22 -10.78 -6.64
CA THR A 29 -5.10 -11.84 -7.13
C THR A 29 -6.26 -11.28 -7.97
N GLU A 30 -6.92 -10.21 -7.50
CA GLU A 30 -7.99 -9.54 -8.25
C GLU A 30 -7.48 -8.91 -9.56
N LYS A 31 -6.31 -8.27 -9.54
CA LYS A 31 -5.64 -7.76 -10.76
C LYS A 31 -5.41 -8.87 -11.77
N ILE A 32 -4.94 -10.04 -11.34
CA ILE A 32 -4.75 -11.19 -12.23
C ILE A 32 -6.08 -11.64 -12.79
N PHE A 33 -7.13 -11.80 -11.97
CA PHE A 33 -8.47 -12.17 -12.44
C PHE A 33 -8.99 -11.25 -13.53
N HIS A 34 -8.82 -9.94 -13.35
CA HIS A 34 -9.19 -8.97 -14.39
C HIS A 34 -8.37 -9.18 -15.67
N ALA A 35 -7.05 -9.32 -15.56
CA ALA A 35 -6.15 -9.48 -16.71
C ALA A 35 -6.44 -10.75 -17.53
N ILE A 36 -6.83 -11.85 -16.88
CA ILE A 36 -7.16 -13.11 -17.55
C ILE A 36 -8.66 -13.26 -17.87
N ARG A 37 -9.49 -12.26 -17.53
CA ARG A 37 -10.96 -12.29 -17.66
C ARG A 37 -11.56 -13.52 -16.97
N CYS A 38 -11.17 -13.74 -15.72
CA CYS A 38 -11.63 -14.87 -14.92
C CYS A 38 -13.13 -14.81 -14.66
N ALA A 39 -13.82 -15.92 -14.97
CA ALA A 39 -15.22 -16.12 -14.62
C ALA A 39 -15.39 -16.15 -13.10
N GLU A 40 -16.51 -15.65 -12.60
CA GLU A 40 -16.79 -15.50 -11.17
C GLU A 40 -16.73 -16.85 -10.44
N GLU A 41 -17.21 -17.91 -11.10
CA GLU A 41 -17.29 -19.27 -10.58
C GLU A 41 -15.93 -19.96 -10.44
N GLU A 42 -14.88 -19.44 -11.10
CA GLU A 42 -13.51 -19.97 -11.05
C GLU A 42 -12.63 -19.22 -10.05
N ARG A 43 -13.03 -18.03 -9.59
CA ARG A 43 -12.19 -17.14 -8.78
C ARG A 43 -11.73 -17.77 -7.48
N VAL A 44 -12.65 -18.35 -6.71
CA VAL A 44 -12.29 -18.96 -5.41
C VAL A 44 -11.31 -20.11 -5.61
N THR A 45 -11.57 -21.01 -6.57
CA THR A 45 -10.67 -22.14 -6.88
C THR A 45 -9.25 -21.67 -7.24
N LEU A 46 -9.13 -20.61 -8.04
CA LEU A 46 -7.82 -20.07 -8.42
C LEU A 46 -7.14 -19.33 -7.27
N ALA A 47 -7.87 -18.55 -6.48
CA ALA A 47 -7.31 -17.85 -5.32
C ALA A 47 -6.83 -18.83 -4.24
N THR A 48 -7.58 -19.90 -3.99
CA THR A 48 -7.24 -20.87 -2.95
C THR A 48 -6.02 -21.71 -3.34
N TYR A 49 -5.74 -21.84 -4.64
CA TYR A 49 -4.49 -22.42 -5.14
C TYR A 49 -3.24 -21.60 -4.73
N MET A 50 -3.41 -20.32 -4.42
CA MET A 50 -2.32 -19.44 -3.95
C MET A 50 -2.08 -19.52 -2.45
N LEU A 51 -3.00 -20.13 -1.69
CA LEU A 51 -2.85 -20.32 -0.25
C LEU A 51 -1.88 -21.47 0.00
N GLN A 52 -1.03 -21.30 1.00
CA GLN A 52 -0.08 -22.32 1.43
C GLN A 52 -0.08 -22.45 2.94
N GLU A 53 0.44 -23.57 3.43
CA GLU A 53 0.71 -23.80 4.84
C GLU A 53 -0.52 -23.49 5.72
N ARG A 54 -0.43 -22.52 6.62
CA ARG A 54 -1.52 -22.19 7.54
C ARG A 54 -2.74 -21.62 6.83
N ALA A 55 -2.57 -20.92 5.72
CA ALA A 55 -3.69 -20.38 4.95
C ALA A 55 -4.47 -21.48 4.24
N ASP A 56 -3.79 -22.47 3.69
CA ASP A 56 -4.44 -23.62 3.05
C ASP A 56 -5.17 -24.50 4.08
N VAL A 57 -4.54 -24.75 5.24
CA VAL A 57 -5.16 -25.48 6.35
C VAL A 57 -6.40 -24.75 6.88
N TRP A 58 -6.31 -23.43 7.04
CA TRP A 58 -7.45 -22.60 7.45
C TRP A 58 -8.60 -22.68 6.45
N TRP A 59 -8.32 -22.48 5.16
CA TRP A 59 -9.36 -22.50 4.14
C TRP A 59 -10.04 -23.87 4.04
N SER A 60 -9.26 -24.94 4.07
CA SER A 60 -9.77 -26.31 4.12
C SER A 60 -10.68 -26.56 5.33
N SER A 61 -10.35 -25.97 6.48
CA SER A 61 -11.20 -26.06 7.69
C SER A 61 -12.51 -25.28 7.54
N VAL A 62 -12.45 -24.09 6.93
CA VAL A 62 -13.64 -23.26 6.64
C VAL A 62 -14.60 -24.01 5.71
N LEU A 63 -14.09 -24.61 4.63
CA LEU A 63 -14.90 -25.43 3.72
C LEU A 63 -15.62 -26.55 4.48
N ARG A 64 -14.89 -27.37 5.24
CA ARG A 64 -15.48 -28.48 6.00
C ARG A 64 -16.52 -28.06 7.04
N THR A 65 -16.27 -26.95 7.74
CA THR A 65 -17.10 -26.54 8.89
C THR A 65 -18.28 -25.65 8.52
N GLN A 66 -18.19 -24.84 7.46
CA GLN A 66 -19.20 -23.85 7.09
C GLN A 66 -19.93 -24.20 5.79
N PHE A 67 -19.28 -24.92 4.86
CA PHE A 67 -19.83 -25.20 3.53
C PHE A 67 -20.08 -26.71 3.29
N GLY A 68 -19.54 -27.58 4.14
CA GLY A 68 -19.67 -29.04 4.04
C GLY A 68 -18.84 -29.65 2.91
N ASP A 69 -18.97 -30.96 2.70
CA ASP A 69 -18.23 -31.72 1.67
C ASP A 69 -18.89 -31.70 0.27
N GLY A 70 -19.87 -30.82 0.05
CA GLY A 70 -20.65 -30.76 -1.20
C GLY A 70 -20.05 -29.85 -2.28
N ASP A 71 -20.61 -29.91 -3.49
CA ASP A 71 -20.31 -29.05 -4.66
C ASP A 71 -20.70 -27.56 -4.48
N MET A 72 -20.86 -27.10 -3.23
CA MET A 72 -21.30 -25.73 -2.94
C MET A 72 -20.19 -24.75 -3.30
N LYS A 73 -20.41 -24.00 -4.38
CA LYS A 73 -19.47 -22.96 -4.81
C LYS A 73 -19.55 -21.77 -3.88
N VAL A 74 -18.46 -21.50 -3.16
CA VAL A 74 -18.31 -20.25 -2.41
C VAL A 74 -18.20 -19.10 -3.40
N ALA A 75 -19.02 -18.06 -3.24
CA ALA A 75 -18.90 -16.85 -4.04
C ALA A 75 -17.60 -16.11 -3.69
N TRP A 76 -16.98 -15.43 -4.67
CA TRP A 76 -15.74 -14.67 -4.45
C TRP A 76 -15.86 -13.68 -3.29
N ALA A 77 -16.97 -12.93 -3.24
CA ALA A 77 -17.24 -11.97 -2.18
C ALA A 77 -17.23 -12.59 -0.78
N GLU A 78 -17.72 -13.82 -0.64
CA GLU A 78 -17.75 -14.53 0.63
C GLU A 78 -16.36 -15.04 1.04
N PHE A 79 -15.57 -15.53 0.07
CA PHE A 79 -14.16 -15.84 0.31
C PHE A 79 -13.39 -14.61 0.79
N VAL A 80 -13.52 -13.46 0.11
CA VAL A 80 -12.86 -12.21 0.49
C VAL A 80 -13.26 -11.78 1.90
N ARG A 81 -14.56 -11.86 2.22
CA ARG A 81 -15.07 -11.55 3.56
C ARG A 81 -14.42 -12.43 4.63
N LEU A 82 -14.41 -13.74 4.44
CA LEU A 82 -13.82 -14.70 5.39
C LEU A 82 -12.30 -14.52 5.51
N PHE A 83 -11.61 -14.29 4.40
CA PHE A 83 -10.17 -14.03 4.37
C PHE A 83 -9.81 -12.78 5.15
N ARG A 84 -10.53 -11.67 4.93
CA ARG A 84 -10.32 -10.42 5.67
C ARG A 84 -10.60 -10.59 7.16
N VAL A 85 -11.67 -11.27 7.55
CA VAL A 85 -11.95 -11.56 8.96
C VAL A 85 -10.78 -12.32 9.63
N LYS A 86 -10.16 -13.27 8.91
CA LYS A 86 -9.07 -14.08 9.45
C LYS A 86 -7.73 -13.35 9.50
N TYR A 87 -7.36 -12.65 8.44
CA TYR A 87 -6.01 -12.12 8.22
C TYR A 87 -5.90 -10.61 8.31
N ILE A 88 -7.03 -9.90 8.28
CA ILE A 88 -7.11 -8.43 8.39
C ILE A 88 -8.22 -8.06 9.40
N PRO A 89 -8.11 -8.56 10.65
CA PRO A 89 -9.13 -8.31 11.66
C PRO A 89 -9.24 -6.81 11.99
N GLU A 90 -10.38 -6.40 12.54
CA GLU A 90 -10.73 -4.99 12.80
C GLU A 90 -9.63 -4.23 13.56
N HIS A 91 -9.09 -4.80 14.64
CA HIS A 91 -7.99 -4.17 15.40
C HIS A 91 -6.73 -3.88 14.57
N ILE A 92 -6.50 -4.61 13.48
CA ILE A 92 -5.41 -4.30 12.55
C ILE A 92 -5.82 -3.18 11.61
N GLN A 93 -7.06 -3.18 11.11
CA GLN A 93 -7.55 -2.07 10.29
C GLN A 93 -7.46 -0.76 11.07
N ASP A 94 -7.85 -0.78 12.34
CA ASP A 94 -7.69 0.34 13.27
C ASP A 94 -6.22 0.76 13.40
N ARG A 95 -5.30 -0.21 13.54
CA ARG A 95 -3.85 0.09 13.57
C ARG A 95 -3.37 0.74 12.28
N MET A 96 -3.77 0.23 11.12
CA MET A 96 -3.40 0.78 9.80
C MET A 96 -3.96 2.19 9.61
N GLU A 97 -5.20 2.42 10.06
CA GLU A 97 -5.78 3.76 10.10
C GLU A 97 -4.96 4.69 11.00
N GLN A 98 -4.58 4.26 12.21
CA GLN A 98 -3.74 5.06 13.10
C GLN A 98 -2.35 5.34 12.51
N GLU A 99 -1.75 4.35 11.83
CA GLU A 99 -0.50 4.54 11.10
C GLU A 99 -0.67 5.56 9.99
N PHE A 100 -1.76 5.52 9.22
CA PHE A 100 -2.06 6.54 8.21
C PHE A 100 -2.25 7.93 8.82
N LEU A 101 -2.98 8.03 9.92
CA LEU A 101 -3.27 9.29 10.61
C LEU A 101 -1.99 9.94 11.14
N THR A 102 -1.05 9.14 11.64
CA THR A 102 0.24 9.60 12.17
C THR A 102 1.38 9.58 11.14
N LEU A 103 1.13 9.11 9.92
CA LEU A 103 2.13 9.02 8.85
C LEU A 103 2.76 10.38 8.55
N THR A 104 4.09 10.41 8.61
CA THR A 104 4.92 11.55 8.18
C THR A 104 6.04 11.06 7.27
N GLN A 105 6.60 11.95 6.46
CA GLN A 105 7.70 11.65 5.54
C GLN A 105 8.96 11.18 6.30
N GLY A 106 9.22 11.69 7.51
CA GLY A 106 10.37 11.27 8.31
C GLY A 106 11.70 11.41 7.57
N SER A 107 12.44 10.31 7.43
CA SER A 107 13.70 10.23 6.66
C SER A 107 13.52 9.78 5.21
N MET A 108 12.30 9.40 4.82
CA MET A 108 12.01 8.90 3.47
C MET A 108 12.14 10.02 2.43
N SER A 109 12.40 9.62 1.18
CA SER A 109 12.14 10.46 0.03
C SER A 109 10.63 10.75 -0.10
N VAL A 110 10.28 11.79 -0.85
CA VAL A 110 8.87 12.12 -1.14
C VAL A 110 8.17 10.95 -1.84
N LEU A 111 8.86 10.23 -2.73
CA LEU A 111 8.28 9.11 -3.48
C LEU A 111 8.03 7.89 -2.60
N GLU A 112 8.96 7.54 -1.71
CA GLU A 112 8.74 6.45 -0.74
C GLU A 112 7.60 6.79 0.21
N TYR A 113 7.53 8.04 0.68
CA TYR A 113 6.42 8.52 1.50
C TYR A 113 5.09 8.44 0.77
N GLU A 114 5.02 8.86 -0.50
CA GLU A 114 3.81 8.79 -1.31
C GLU A 114 3.34 7.36 -1.53
N ALA A 115 4.25 6.42 -1.78
CA ALA A 115 3.90 5.01 -1.95
C ALA A 115 3.21 4.45 -0.70
N ILE A 116 3.77 4.71 0.49
CA ILE A 116 3.17 4.29 1.77
C ILE A 116 1.85 5.04 2.03
N PHE A 117 1.78 6.33 1.69
CA PHE A 117 0.56 7.11 1.80
C PHE A 117 -0.57 6.52 0.96
N ALA A 118 -0.30 6.20 -0.31
CA ALA A 118 -1.27 5.62 -1.23
C ALA A 118 -1.75 4.27 -0.70
N GLU A 119 -0.81 3.43 -0.23
CA GLU A 119 -1.12 2.13 0.34
C GLU A 119 -2.00 2.21 1.59
N LEU A 120 -1.67 3.06 2.55
CA LEU A 120 -2.40 3.18 3.81
C LEU A 120 -3.72 3.95 3.68
N SER A 121 -3.87 4.80 2.66
CA SER A 121 -5.08 5.61 2.46
C SER A 121 -6.37 4.80 2.32
N LYS A 122 -6.27 3.53 1.89
CA LYS A 122 -7.40 2.60 1.77
C LYS A 122 -8.08 2.30 3.10
N TYR A 123 -7.37 2.43 4.22
CA TYR A 123 -7.90 2.18 5.57
C TYR A 123 -8.55 3.42 6.20
N ALA A 124 -8.39 4.61 5.60
CA ALA A 124 -8.95 5.85 6.12
C ALA A 124 -9.69 6.65 5.03
N PRO A 125 -10.69 6.05 4.34
CA PRO A 125 -11.34 6.69 3.19
C PRO A 125 -12.04 8.00 3.57
N HIS A 126 -12.47 8.16 4.83
CA HIS A 126 -13.09 9.37 5.32
C HIS A 126 -12.10 10.56 5.44
N ILE A 127 -10.81 10.29 5.62
CA ILE A 127 -9.73 11.29 5.69
C ILE A 127 -9.35 11.77 4.29
N VAL A 128 -9.37 10.88 3.29
CA VAL A 128 -9.04 11.18 1.89
C VAL A 128 -10.26 11.21 0.98
N ALA A 129 -11.43 11.51 1.55
CA ALA A 129 -12.74 11.39 0.87
C ALA A 129 -12.88 12.27 -0.38
N ASP A 130 -12.11 13.35 -0.46
CA ASP A 130 -12.01 14.22 -1.63
C ASP A 130 -10.56 14.64 -1.88
N GLU A 131 -10.30 15.07 -3.11
CA GLU A 131 -8.95 15.42 -3.57
C GLU A 131 -8.31 16.50 -2.70
N ARG A 132 -9.09 17.49 -2.26
CA ARG A 132 -8.59 18.58 -1.40
C ARG A 132 -8.15 18.06 -0.03
N ARG A 133 -8.93 17.18 0.60
CA ARG A 133 -8.56 16.55 1.88
C ARG A 133 -7.34 15.65 1.72
N LYS A 134 -7.27 14.88 0.64
CA LYS A 134 -6.13 14.02 0.29
C LYS A 134 -4.84 14.83 0.15
N VAL A 135 -4.85 15.88 -0.68
CA VAL A 135 -3.72 16.80 -0.87
C VAL A 135 -3.31 17.45 0.45
N LYS A 136 -4.27 17.95 1.23
CA LYS A 136 -3.99 18.55 2.53
C LYS A 136 -3.30 17.55 3.48
N LYS A 137 -3.81 16.33 3.60
CA LYS A 137 -3.23 15.29 4.46
C LYS A 137 -1.82 14.90 4.01
N PHE A 138 -1.59 14.76 2.70
CA PHE A 138 -0.26 14.51 2.13
C PHE A 138 0.72 15.63 2.49
N ILE A 139 0.39 16.89 2.18
CA ILE A 139 1.26 18.04 2.45
C ILE A 139 1.56 18.19 3.95
N MET A 140 0.58 17.92 4.83
CA MET A 140 0.76 18.01 6.28
C MET A 140 1.75 16.97 6.84
N GLY A 141 1.85 15.81 6.18
CA GLY A 141 2.80 14.76 6.56
C GLY A 141 4.22 14.97 5.99
N LEU A 142 4.42 15.86 5.03
CA LEU A 142 5.75 16.20 4.51
C LEU A 142 6.67 16.83 5.58
N LYS A 143 7.99 16.73 5.36
CA LYS A 143 9.00 17.42 6.18
C LYS A 143 8.68 18.92 6.28
N PRO A 144 8.90 19.56 7.45
CA PRO A 144 8.54 20.97 7.66
C PRO A 144 9.10 21.94 6.61
N SER A 145 10.31 21.66 6.09
CA SER A 145 10.95 22.46 5.04
C SER A 145 10.19 22.45 3.72
N LEU A 146 9.66 21.30 3.31
CA LEU A 146 8.85 21.14 2.11
C LEU A 146 7.44 21.65 2.34
N ARG A 147 6.82 21.23 3.45
CA ARG A 147 5.44 21.59 3.82
C ARG A 147 5.19 23.10 3.75
N THR A 148 6.10 23.91 4.29
CA THR A 148 5.95 25.38 4.32
C THR A 148 5.85 25.97 2.92
N ARG A 149 6.64 25.46 1.96
CA ARG A 149 6.62 25.91 0.57
C ARG A 149 5.35 25.45 -0.17
N LEU A 150 4.98 24.19 -0.01
CA LEU A 150 3.82 23.62 -0.72
C LEU A 150 2.48 24.19 -0.22
N VAL A 151 2.36 24.50 1.07
CA VAL A 151 1.13 25.14 1.60
C VAL A 151 0.87 26.49 0.92
N ALA A 152 1.90 27.26 0.61
CA ALA A 152 1.77 28.57 -0.03
C ALA A 152 1.29 28.49 -1.49
N LEU A 153 1.54 27.37 -2.18
CA LEU A 153 1.22 27.18 -3.59
C LEU A 153 -0.23 26.74 -3.84
N GLY A 154 -0.93 26.21 -2.82
CA GLY A 154 -2.36 25.91 -2.92
C GLY A 154 -2.72 24.86 -3.98
N HIS A 155 -2.00 23.74 -4.01
CA HIS A 155 -2.21 22.64 -4.97
C HIS A 155 -3.64 22.09 -4.96
N ARG A 156 -4.17 21.77 -6.14
CA ARG A 156 -5.56 21.32 -6.33
C ARG A 156 -5.69 19.82 -6.57
N SER A 157 -4.60 19.15 -6.94
CA SER A 157 -4.54 17.70 -7.16
C SER A 157 -3.34 17.07 -6.47
N MET A 158 -3.43 15.76 -6.22
CA MET A 158 -2.32 14.98 -5.69
C MET A 158 -1.10 15.01 -6.62
N GLU A 159 -1.33 14.98 -7.94
CA GLU A 159 -0.28 15.04 -8.96
C GLU A 159 0.52 16.35 -8.89
N GLU A 160 -0.16 17.49 -8.82
CA GLU A 160 0.48 18.81 -8.68
C GLU A 160 1.31 18.88 -7.40
N ALA A 161 0.76 18.40 -6.27
CA ALA A 161 1.42 18.42 -4.99
C ALA A 161 2.65 17.50 -4.95
N LEU A 162 2.54 16.29 -5.51
CA LEU A 162 3.62 15.31 -5.57
C LEU A 162 4.77 15.82 -6.44
N SER A 163 4.47 16.32 -7.64
CA SER A 163 5.47 16.88 -8.56
C SER A 163 6.23 18.03 -7.91
N ALA A 164 5.51 18.98 -7.29
CA ALA A 164 6.11 20.10 -6.58
C ALA A 164 6.98 19.63 -5.40
N ALA A 165 6.52 18.66 -4.61
CA ALA A 165 7.29 18.11 -3.49
C ALA A 165 8.60 17.47 -3.95
N CYS A 166 8.57 16.67 -5.02
CA CYS A 166 9.75 16.03 -5.58
C CYS A 166 10.77 17.05 -6.12
N MET A 167 10.30 18.06 -6.87
CA MET A 167 11.19 19.12 -7.37
C MET A 167 11.87 19.88 -6.22
N GLN A 168 11.10 20.22 -5.19
CA GLN A 168 11.63 20.94 -4.02
C GLN A 168 12.59 20.08 -3.18
N GLU A 169 12.35 18.76 -3.08
CA GLU A 169 13.29 17.84 -2.42
C GLU A 169 14.62 17.77 -3.17
N ALA A 170 14.60 17.62 -4.49
CA ALA A 170 15.80 17.58 -5.33
C ALA A 170 16.61 18.89 -5.25
N GLU A 171 15.95 20.05 -5.34
CA GLU A 171 16.60 21.36 -5.20
C GLU A 171 17.28 21.52 -3.82
N MET A 172 16.62 21.05 -2.76
CA MET A 172 17.17 21.09 -1.41
C MET A 172 18.38 20.17 -1.25
N GLU A 173 18.37 18.98 -1.84
CA GLU A 173 19.51 18.06 -1.81
C GLU A 173 20.74 18.67 -2.48
N VAL A 174 20.59 19.25 -3.68
CA VAL A 174 21.67 19.95 -4.38
C VAL A 174 22.25 21.07 -3.52
N TYR A 175 21.41 21.92 -2.94
CA TYR A 175 21.86 23.01 -2.06
C TYR A 175 22.65 22.49 -0.84
N LEU A 176 22.19 21.41 -0.22
CA LEU A 176 22.87 20.83 0.94
C LEU A 176 24.21 20.18 0.56
N GLU A 177 24.30 19.58 -0.61
CA GLU A 177 25.55 19.03 -1.14
C GLU A 177 26.57 20.13 -1.43
N GLU A 178 26.17 21.21 -2.11
CA GLU A 178 27.02 22.37 -2.36
C GLU A 178 27.53 23.00 -1.06
N LYS A 179 26.65 23.15 -0.07
CA LYS A 179 27.01 23.66 1.26
C LYS A 179 27.96 22.74 2.02
N ARG A 180 27.79 21.42 1.92
CA ARG A 180 28.72 20.44 2.51
C ARG A 180 30.08 20.47 1.80
N ALA A 181 30.10 20.66 0.48
CA ALA A 181 31.34 20.76 -0.30
C ALA A 181 32.11 22.05 0.03
N SER A 182 31.43 23.18 0.21
CA SER A 182 32.07 24.45 0.57
C SER A 182 32.66 24.43 1.98
N LEU A 183 32.02 23.74 2.94
CA LEU A 183 32.53 23.57 4.31
C LEU A 183 33.75 22.63 4.40
N LYS A 184 33.93 21.72 3.43
CA LYS A 184 35.07 20.78 3.40
C LYS A 184 36.34 21.37 2.77
N ARG A 185 36.26 22.54 2.12
CA ARG A 185 37.46 23.22 1.58
C ARG A 185 38.22 23.85 2.75
N PRO A 186 39.47 23.45 3.06
CA PRO A 186 40.22 24.07 4.13
C PRO A 186 40.43 25.55 3.83
N ALA A 187 40.30 26.41 4.84
CA ALA A 187 40.67 27.81 4.74
C ALA A 187 42.15 27.87 4.40
N SER A 188 42.48 28.17 3.14
CA SER A 188 43.86 28.32 2.70
C SER A 188 44.46 29.49 3.48
N THR A 189 45.37 29.19 4.40
CA THR A 189 46.19 30.18 5.10
C THR A 189 46.99 30.93 4.04
N PHE A 190 46.66 32.19 3.81
CA PHE A 190 47.51 33.09 3.02
C PHE A 190 48.76 33.39 3.87
N GLN A 191 49.91 32.93 3.42
CA GLN A 191 51.23 33.47 3.79
C GLN A 191 51.60 34.60 2.85
#